data_AF-X8EF02-F1
#
_entry.id   AF-X8EF02-F1
#
_cell.length_a   1.000
_cell.length_b   1.000
_cell.length_c   1.000
_cell.angle_alpha   90.00
_cell.angle_beta   90.00
_cell.angle_gamma   90.00
#
_symmetry.space_group_name_H-M   'P 1'
#
loop_
_entity.id
_entity.type
_entity.pdbx_description
1 polymer ?
#
loop_
_entity_poly.entity_id
_entity_poly.type
_entity_poly.pdbx_seq_one_letter_code
_entity_poly.pdbx_strand_id
1 'polypeptide(L)'
;MSFRQIDGKAVLSYFNASTGDMEVRVANDPTSLGTAPVTTVVRHDEWPEPAESLPPPYDNRLAQPYGGYISPGSTLDELRVFVSQWNNADPRARAPYRVIQFAVNPFKPDE
;
A
#
# COMPACT_ATOMS: atom_id res chain seq x y z
N MET A 1 -4.15 -0.02 8.07
CA MET A 1 -4.78 1.26 7.71
C MET A 1 -4.00 2.40 8.34
N SER A 2 -3.76 3.47 7.58
CA SER A 2 -3.06 4.69 8.02
C SER A 2 -3.75 5.91 7.40
N PHE A 3 -4.00 6.94 8.21
CA PHE A 3 -4.55 8.22 7.78
C PHE A 3 -3.57 9.35 8.08
N ARG A 4 -3.40 10.28 7.14
CA ARG A 4 -2.64 11.53 7.34
C ARG A 4 -3.23 12.68 6.55
N GLN A 5 -3.01 13.90 7.02
CA GLN A 5 -3.10 15.08 6.17
C GLN A 5 -1.74 15.36 5.52
N ILE A 6 -1.72 15.48 4.20
CA ILE A 6 -0.52 15.74 3.38
C ILE A 6 -0.90 16.81 2.36
N ASP A 7 -0.10 17.88 2.27
CA ASP A 7 -0.31 18.98 1.32
C ASP A 7 -1.75 19.55 1.35
N GLY A 8 -2.34 19.62 2.55
CA GLY A 8 -3.72 20.09 2.77
C GLY A 8 -4.81 19.10 2.36
N LYS A 9 -4.47 17.88 1.91
CA LYS A 9 -5.42 16.82 1.53
C LYS A 9 -5.52 15.74 2.61
N ALA A 10 -6.69 15.11 2.68
CA ALA A 10 -6.91 13.89 3.44
C ALA A 10 -6.37 12.69 2.63
N VAL A 11 -5.47 11.90 3.23
CA VAL A 11 -4.88 10.72 2.60
C VAL A 11 -5.12 9.49 3.47
N LEU A 12 -5.70 8.45 2.88
CA LEU A 12 -5.97 7.18 3.54
C LEU A 12 -5.29 6.04 2.79
N SER A 13 -4.45 5.28 3.48
CA SER A 13 -3.89 4.01 3.00
C SER A 13 -4.53 2.83 3.74
N TYR A 14 -4.99 1.83 3.00
CA TYR A 14 -5.72 0.70 3.56
C TYR A 14 -5.58 -0.57 2.71
N PHE A 15 -5.92 -1.70 3.32
CA PHE A 15 -6.03 -2.98 2.64
C PHE A 15 -7.47 -3.17 2.14
N ASN A 16 -7.64 -3.46 0.87
CA ASN A 16 -8.94 -3.77 0.28
C ASN A 16 -9.20 -5.28 0.39
N ALA A 17 -10.06 -5.69 1.33
CA ALA A 17 -10.36 -7.11 1.56
C ALA A 17 -11.08 -7.81 0.40
N SER A 18 -11.66 -7.07 -0.54
CA SER A 18 -12.32 -7.64 -1.72
C SER A 18 -11.34 -8.00 -2.83
N THR A 19 -10.24 -7.27 -2.97
CA THR A 19 -9.22 -7.49 -4.02
C THR A 19 -7.91 -8.07 -3.49
N GLY A 20 -7.63 -7.90 -2.20
CA GLY A 20 -6.34 -8.20 -1.58
C GLY A 20 -5.31 -7.08 -1.75
N ASP A 21 -5.66 -5.98 -2.42
CA ASP A 21 -4.71 -4.91 -2.75
C ASP A 21 -4.45 -3.96 -1.58
N MET A 22 -3.31 -3.27 -1.64
CA MET A 22 -3.09 -2.06 -0.86
C MET A 22 -3.48 -0.85 -1.69
N GLU A 23 -4.37 -0.02 -1.14
CA GLU A 23 -4.95 1.11 -1.83
C GLU A 23 -4.71 2.41 -1.07
N VAL A 24 -4.71 3.50 -1.83
CA VAL A 24 -4.69 4.86 -1.31
C VAL A 24 -5.85 5.64 -1.92
N ARG A 25 -6.46 6.49 -1.09
CA ARG A 25 -7.40 7.52 -1.51
C ARG A 25 -6.93 8.88 -1.02
N VAL A 26 -7.12 9.89 -1.88
CA VAL A 26 -6.80 11.29 -1.61
C VAL A 26 -8.06 12.12 -1.83
N ALA A 27 -8.40 12.97 -0.87
CA ALA A 27 -9.59 13.82 -0.94
C ALA A 27 -9.31 15.22 -0.38
N ASN A 28 -10.08 16.20 -0.88
CA ASN A 28 -10.08 17.56 -0.34
C ASN A 28 -10.68 17.63 1.07
N ASP A 29 -11.70 16.82 1.35
CA ASP A 29 -12.33 16.70 2.66
C ASP A 29 -12.25 15.23 3.15
N PRO A 30 -11.86 14.97 4.42
CA PRO A 30 -11.79 13.60 4.96
C PRO A 30 -13.09 12.80 4.83
N THR A 31 -14.25 13.45 4.90
CA THR A 31 -15.57 12.80 4.76
C THR A 31 -15.82 12.28 3.35
N SER A 32 -15.12 12.83 2.35
CA SER A 32 -15.24 12.43 0.94
C SER A 32 -14.35 11.22 0.58
N LEU A 33 -13.52 10.71 1.50
CA LEU A 33 -12.64 9.57 1.24
C LEU A 33 -13.38 8.30 0.82
N GLY A 34 -14.63 8.10 1.27
CA GLY A 34 -15.41 6.91 0.92
C GLY A 34 -15.72 6.78 -0.58
N THR A 35 -15.76 7.91 -1.30
CA THR A 35 -16.09 7.96 -2.74
C THR A 35 -14.95 8.50 -3.60
N ALA A 36 -13.86 8.98 -2.99
CA ALA A 36 -12.67 9.45 -3.71
C ALA A 36 -12.06 8.36 -4.61
N PRO A 37 -11.49 8.70 -5.78
CA PRO A 37 -10.84 7.71 -6.64
C PRO A 37 -9.77 6.88 -5.92
N VAL A 38 -9.67 5.62 -6.30
CA VAL A 38 -8.71 4.66 -5.75
C VAL A 38 -7.41 4.70 -6.55
N THR A 39 -6.29 4.80 -5.86
CA THR A 39 -4.97 4.43 -6.38
C THR A 39 -4.56 3.08 -5.79
N THR A 40 -4.40 2.05 -6.62
CA THR A 40 -3.78 0.79 -6.18
C THR A 40 -2.27 0.98 -6.05
N VAL A 41 -1.76 0.85 -4.82
CA VAL A 41 -0.34 1.07 -4.48
C VAL A 41 0.46 -0.21 -4.56
N VAL A 42 -0.09 -1.31 -4.03
CA VAL A 42 0.45 -2.66 -4.18
C VAL A 42 -0.67 -3.56 -4.65
N ARG A 43 -0.44 -4.26 -5.76
CA ARG A 43 -1.38 -5.27 -6.25
C ARG A 43 -1.06 -6.61 -5.59
N HIS A 44 -2.11 -7.28 -5.12
CA HIS A 44 -1.98 -8.65 -4.62
C HIS A 44 -1.45 -9.58 -5.71
N ASP A 45 -0.60 -10.52 -5.30
CA ASP A 45 -0.09 -11.57 -6.17
C ASP A 45 0.06 -12.89 -5.39
N GLU A 46 0.41 -13.97 -6.10
CA GLU A 46 0.77 -15.24 -5.47
C GLU A 46 2.20 -15.21 -4.91
N TRP A 47 2.49 -16.09 -3.96
CA TRP A 47 3.85 -16.24 -3.43
C TRP A 47 4.80 -16.75 -4.52
N PRO A 48 5.96 -16.12 -4.73
CA PRO A 48 6.96 -16.66 -5.64
C PRO A 48 7.64 -17.90 -5.05
N GLU A 49 8.33 -18.67 -5.91
CA GLU A 49 9.22 -19.75 -5.50
C GLU A 49 10.67 -19.39 -5.92
N PRO A 50 11.59 -19.13 -4.97
CA PRO A 50 11.42 -19.20 -3.52
C PRO A 50 10.66 -17.97 -2.95
N ALA A 51 10.03 -18.13 -1.78
CA ALA A 51 9.17 -17.12 -1.14
C ALA A 51 9.88 -15.80 -0.79
N GLU A 52 11.20 -15.84 -0.65
CA GLU A 52 12.06 -14.69 -0.39
C GLU A 52 12.21 -13.78 -1.61
N SER A 53 11.88 -14.26 -2.81
CA SER A 53 12.03 -13.48 -4.04
C SER A 53 11.21 -12.18 -3.97
N LEU A 54 11.78 -11.13 -4.54
CA LEU A 54 11.10 -9.86 -4.79
C LEU A 54 11.02 -9.64 -6.30
N PRO A 55 9.92 -9.05 -6.79
CA PRO A 55 9.88 -8.63 -8.17
C PRO A 55 10.86 -7.44 -8.39
N PRO A 56 11.14 -7.09 -9.65
CA PRO A 56 11.90 -5.87 -9.95
C PRO A 56 11.29 -4.62 -9.30
N PRO A 57 12.07 -3.58 -9.00
CA PRO A 57 11.62 -2.42 -8.22
C PRO A 57 10.50 -1.58 -8.86
N TYR A 58 10.19 -1.81 -10.14
CA TYR A 58 9.10 -1.15 -10.87
C TYR A 58 7.79 -1.96 -10.88
N ASP A 59 7.78 -3.17 -10.30
CA ASP A 59 6.60 -4.01 -10.21
C ASP A 59 6.09 -4.02 -8.76
N ASN A 60 4.99 -3.29 -8.53
CA ASN A 60 4.37 -3.16 -7.22
C ASN A 60 3.45 -4.35 -6.90
N ARG A 61 3.88 -5.58 -7.20
CA ARG A 61 3.18 -6.80 -6.82
C ARG A 61 3.76 -7.38 -5.54
N LEU A 62 2.88 -7.88 -4.67
CA LEU A 62 3.31 -8.52 -3.43
C LEU A 62 2.28 -9.55 -2.97
N ALA A 63 2.75 -10.73 -2.58
CA ALA A 63 1.89 -11.75 -2.02
C ALA A 63 1.45 -11.40 -0.60
N GLN A 64 0.17 -11.58 -0.28
CA GLN A 64 -0.38 -11.32 1.06
C GLN A 64 0.08 -9.97 1.67
N PRO A 65 -0.12 -8.84 0.97
CA PRO A 65 0.29 -7.55 1.50
C PRO A 65 -0.62 -7.18 2.67
N TYR A 66 -0.06 -6.55 3.70
CA TYR A 66 -0.84 -6.06 4.81
C TYR A 66 -0.26 -4.75 5.37
N GLY A 67 -1.13 -3.95 5.99
CA GLY A 67 -0.72 -2.71 6.67
C GLY A 67 -1.01 -1.45 5.87
N GLY A 68 0.02 -0.84 5.27
CA GLY A 68 -0.06 0.45 4.56
C GLY A 68 0.19 1.64 5.48
N TYR A 69 1.36 1.71 6.12
CA TYR A 69 1.75 2.86 6.95
C TYR A 69 2.32 3.96 6.07
N ILE A 70 1.73 5.16 6.15
CA ILE A 70 2.23 6.33 5.42
C ILE A 70 3.43 6.91 6.17
N SER A 71 4.58 6.99 5.51
CA SER A 71 5.81 7.54 6.08
C SER A 71 5.66 9.04 6.39
N PRO A 72 6.16 9.52 7.54
CA PRO A 72 6.41 10.94 7.74
C PRO A 72 7.25 11.54 6.60
N GLY A 73 6.99 12.79 6.25
CA GLY A 73 7.71 13.51 5.18
C GLY A 73 7.31 13.12 3.74
N SER A 74 6.30 12.27 3.56
CA SER A 74 5.71 12.02 2.24
C SER A 74 5.02 13.27 1.70
N THR A 75 5.04 13.44 0.38
CA THR A 75 4.25 14.45 -0.37
C THR A 75 3.24 13.73 -1.27
N LEU A 76 2.35 14.46 -1.93
CA LEU A 76 1.47 13.87 -2.95
C LEU A 76 2.20 13.53 -4.26
N ASP A 77 3.37 14.11 -4.52
CA ASP A 77 4.21 13.72 -5.67
C ASP A 77 5.00 12.45 -5.41
N GLU A 78 5.33 12.18 -4.15
CA GLU A 78 6.05 10.97 -3.73
C GLU A 78 5.53 10.49 -2.36
N LEU A 79 4.40 9.79 -2.39
CA LEU A 79 3.82 9.15 -1.22
C LEU A 79 4.61 7.88 -0.92
N ARG A 80 5.21 7.80 0.28
CA ARG A 80 5.97 6.61 0.71
C ARG A 80 5.11 5.78 1.66
N VAL A 81 4.82 4.55 1.26
CA VAL A 81 4.00 3.61 2.03
C VAL A 81 4.83 2.39 2.40
N PHE A 82 4.86 2.08 3.70
CA PHE A 82 5.43 0.83 4.19
C PHE A 82 4.34 -0.25 4.21
N VAL A 83 4.54 -1.28 3.41
CA VAL A 83 3.65 -2.44 3.32
C VAL A 83 4.41 -3.65 3.84
N SER A 84 3.76 -4.36 4.74
CA SER A 84 4.32 -5.55 5.31
C SER A 84 3.85 -6.79 4.55
N GLN A 85 4.66 -7.85 4.63
CA GLN A 85 4.41 -9.14 4.00
C GLN A 85 4.71 -10.25 5.00
N TRP A 86 3.86 -11.26 5.06
CA TRP A 86 4.10 -12.39 5.96
C TRP A 86 3.60 -13.70 5.37
N ASN A 87 4.54 -14.58 5.00
CA ASN A 87 4.17 -15.94 4.58
C ASN A 87 3.83 -16.77 5.82
N ASN A 88 2.55 -17.09 5.95
CA ASN A 88 2.03 -17.90 7.04
C ASN A 88 1.31 -19.16 6.56
N ALA A 89 1.53 -19.55 5.29
CA ALA A 89 0.90 -20.73 4.69
C ALA A 89 1.35 -22.04 5.37
N ASP A 90 2.64 -22.14 5.71
CA ASP A 90 3.15 -23.21 6.59
C ASP A 90 3.22 -22.70 8.04
N PRO A 91 2.43 -23.27 8.97
CA PRO A 91 2.49 -22.92 10.39
C PRO A 91 3.87 -23.12 11.04
N ARG A 92 4.71 -24.00 10.48
CA ARG A 92 6.06 -24.37 10.97
C ARG A 92 7.18 -23.57 10.32
N ALA A 93 6.96 -23.01 9.14
CA ALA A 93 7.93 -22.22 8.38
C ALA A 93 7.32 -20.86 7.99
N ARG A 94 7.19 -19.96 8.99
CA ARG A 94 6.57 -18.64 8.83
C ARG A 94 7.56 -17.60 8.35
N ALA A 95 8.06 -17.77 7.13
CA ALA A 95 9.04 -16.88 6.52
C ALA A 95 8.80 -16.70 5.01
N PRO A 96 9.09 -15.51 4.45
CA PRO A 96 9.59 -14.34 5.15
C PRO A 96 8.49 -13.56 5.87
N TYR A 97 8.88 -12.88 6.95
CA TYR A 97 8.22 -11.66 7.42
C TYR A 97 9.10 -10.49 7.02
N ARG A 98 8.56 -9.50 6.32
CA ARG A 98 9.30 -8.30 5.92
C ARG A 98 8.41 -7.08 5.80
N VAL A 99 9.04 -5.92 5.74
CA VAL A 99 8.40 -4.63 5.44
C VAL A 99 9.14 -4.03 4.25
N ILE A 100 8.39 -3.59 3.25
CA ILE A 100 8.91 -3.02 2.01
C ILE A 100 8.34 -1.60 1.88
N GLN A 101 9.17 -0.67 1.46
CA GLN A 101 8.74 0.69 1.15
C GLN A 101 8.39 0.80 -0.33
N PHE A 102 7.22 1.34 -0.62
CA PHE A 102 6.76 1.67 -1.96
C PHE A 102 6.67 3.20 -2.07
N ALA A 103 7.28 3.76 -3.12
CA ALA A 103 7.10 5.15 -3.50
C ALA A 103 6.05 5.20 -4.62
N VAL A 104 5.00 5.99 -4.42
CA VAL A 104 3.89 6.09 -5.38
C VAL A 104 3.47 7.53 -5.58
N ASN A 105 2.92 7.82 -6.75
CA ASN A 105 2.29 9.09 -7.08
C ASN A 105 0.77 8.83 -7.15
N PRO A 106 0.03 9.05 -6.04
CA PRO A 106 -1.40 8.80 -6.00
C PRO A 106 -2.18 9.81 -6.84
N PHE A 107 -3.44 9.47 -7.12
CA PHE A 107 -4.41 10.41 -7.67
C PHE A 107 -4.45 11.70 -6.83
N LYS A 108 -4.46 12.86 -7.50
CA LYS A 108 -4.56 14.19 -6.88
C LYS A 108 -5.87 14.83 -7.35
N PRO A 109 -6.78 15.22 -6.44
CA PRO A 109 -8.12 15.66 -6.80
C PRO A 109 -8.19 16.99 -7.58
N ASP A 110 -7.10 17.75 -7.63
CA ASP A 110 -7.05 19.09 -8.23
C ASP A 110 -6.09 19.17 -9.45
N GLU A 111 -5.55 18.03 -9.91
CA GLU A 111 -4.68 17.90 -11.10
C GLU A 111 -5.41 17.10 -12.19
#